data_AF-A0A0F9GRG4-F1
#
_entry.id   AF-A0A0F9GRG4-F1
#
_cell.length_a   1.000
_cell.length_b   1.000
_cell.length_c   1.000
_cell.angle_alpha   90.00
_cell.angle_beta   90.00
_cell.angle_gamma   90.00
#
_symmetry.space_group_name_H-M   'P 1'
#
loop_
_entity.id
_entity.type
_entity.pdbx_description
1 polymer ?
#
loop_
_entity_poly.entity_id
_entity_poly.type
_entity_poly.pdbx_seq_one_letter_code
_entity_poly.pdbx_strand_id
1 'polypeptide(L)'
;MGDKTKGLYQKFDVDRTDGRSQIGEKHHDCEYFVLDLDHDPHAVGALLAYAQSCAAEYPILAADLLRKLPSMRKRVRAERRFPLTCDDPNQEL
;
A
#
# COMPACT_ATOMS: atom_id res chain seq x y z
N MET A 1 0.14 -12.96 12.12
CA MET A 1 0.43 -13.06 10.65
C MET A 1 -0.87 -13.47 9.92
N GLY A 2 -1.22 -12.89 8.76
CA GLY A 2 -2.55 -13.09 8.12
C GLY A 2 -2.81 -14.49 7.52
N ASP A 3 -4.09 -14.83 7.29
CA ASP A 3 -4.51 -16.12 6.69
C ASP A 3 -4.04 -16.22 5.22
N LYS A 4 -3.22 -17.25 4.94
CA LYS A 4 -2.56 -17.48 3.63
C LYS A 4 -3.46 -18.23 2.63
N THR A 5 -4.64 -18.66 3.02
CA THR A 5 -5.61 -19.35 2.16
C THR A 5 -6.61 -18.38 1.53
N LYS A 6 -6.62 -17.13 1.99
CA LYS A 6 -7.46 -16.05 1.47
C LYS A 6 -6.64 -15.00 0.75
N GLY A 7 -7.10 -14.62 -0.45
CA GLY A 7 -6.49 -13.60 -1.30
C GLY A 7 -6.76 -12.17 -0.82
N LEU A 8 -7.60 -11.44 -1.55
CA LEU A 8 -7.95 -10.06 -1.19
C LEU A 8 -8.79 -10.01 0.08
N TYR A 9 -8.45 -9.04 0.95
CA TYR A 9 -9.22 -8.71 2.14
C TYR A 9 -9.79 -7.31 2.01
N GLN A 10 -11.06 -7.16 2.33
CA GLN A 10 -11.72 -5.86 2.44
C GLN A 10 -11.41 -5.21 3.81
N LYS A 11 -10.15 -4.86 4.04
CA LYS A 11 -9.70 -4.20 5.29
C LYS A 11 -9.89 -2.69 5.28
N PHE A 12 -9.84 -2.11 4.08
CA PHE A 12 -9.91 -0.68 3.86
C PHE A 12 -11.08 -0.39 2.93
N ASP A 13 -11.78 0.69 3.23
CA ASP A 13 -12.68 1.34 2.29
C ASP A 13 -11.94 2.55 1.71
N VAL A 14 -11.94 2.68 0.38
CA VAL A 14 -11.11 3.67 -0.33
C VAL A 14 -11.99 4.53 -1.20
N ASP A 15 -12.18 5.78 -0.78
CA ASP A 15 -12.94 6.78 -1.50
C ASP A 15 -12.06 7.86 -2.12
N ARG A 16 -12.53 8.39 -3.26
CA ARG A 16 -11.96 9.59 -3.83
C ARG A 16 -12.37 10.80 -3.00
N THR A 17 -11.41 11.65 -2.67
CA THR A 17 -11.66 12.88 -1.89
C THR A 17 -12.45 13.93 -2.65
N ASP A 18 -12.61 13.79 -3.97
CA ASP A 18 -13.41 14.68 -4.82
C ASP A 18 -14.88 14.25 -4.93
N GLY A 19 -15.30 13.20 -4.22
CA GLY A 19 -16.68 12.70 -4.20
C GLY A 19 -17.11 11.97 -5.48
N ARG A 20 -16.19 11.76 -6.45
CA ARG A 20 -16.52 11.15 -7.75
C ARG A 20 -16.55 9.62 -7.75
N SER A 21 -16.54 9.03 -6.56
CA SER A 21 -16.84 7.61 -6.34
C SER A 21 -18.35 7.36 -6.19
N GLN A 22 -19.22 8.38 -6.27
CA GLN A 22 -20.68 8.23 -6.13
C GLN A 22 -21.35 7.58 -7.34
N ILE A 23 -22.49 6.90 -7.11
CA ILE A 23 -23.30 6.27 -8.16
C ILE A 23 -23.66 7.29 -9.25
N GLY A 24 -23.33 6.96 -10.50
CA GLY A 24 -23.58 7.82 -11.66
C GLY A 24 -22.37 8.67 -12.10
N GLU A 25 -21.29 8.71 -11.32
CA GLU A 25 -20.04 9.33 -11.73
C GLU A 25 -19.18 8.37 -12.57
N LYS A 26 -18.36 8.93 -13.46
CA LYS A 26 -17.50 8.16 -14.40
C LYS A 26 -16.60 7.12 -13.71
N HIS A 27 -16.28 7.33 -12.43
CA HIS A 27 -15.35 6.51 -11.66
C HIS A 27 -16.02 5.75 -10.50
N HIS A 28 -17.35 5.64 -10.50
CA HIS A 28 -18.09 4.89 -9.47
C HIS A 28 -17.56 3.46 -9.27
N ASP A 29 -17.29 2.74 -10.36
CA ASP A 29 -16.88 1.33 -10.33
C ASP A 29 -15.36 1.14 -10.43
N CYS A 30 -14.56 2.17 -10.17
CA CYS A 30 -13.11 2.02 -10.14
C CYS A 30 -12.67 1.26 -8.89
N GLU A 31 -11.86 0.21 -9.08
CA GLU A 31 -11.26 -0.55 -7.99
C GLU A 31 -9.91 0.05 -7.59
N TYR A 32 -9.67 0.15 -6.28
CA TYR A 32 -8.42 0.64 -5.71
C TYR A 32 -7.76 -0.45 -4.86
N PHE A 33 -6.48 -0.69 -5.12
CA PHE A 33 -5.66 -1.59 -4.32
C PHE A 33 -4.59 -0.78 -3.58
N VAL A 34 -4.55 -0.95 -2.26
CA VAL A 34 -3.65 -0.19 -1.38
C VAL A 34 -2.47 -1.04 -0.93
N LEU A 35 -1.28 -0.43 -0.91
CA LEU A 35 -0.05 -1.04 -0.42
C LEU A 35 0.49 -0.22 0.75
N ASP A 36 0.86 -0.91 1.84
CA ASP A 36 1.58 -0.30 2.95
C ASP A 36 3.04 -0.08 2.54
N LEU A 37 3.41 1.17 2.27
CA LEU A 37 4.74 1.50 1.79
C LEU A 37 5.85 1.31 2.86
N ASP A 38 5.47 1.22 4.13
CA ASP A 38 6.42 1.15 5.25
C ASP A 38 6.72 -0.29 5.65
N HIS A 39 5.70 -1.14 5.76
CA HIS A 39 5.83 -2.49 6.32
C HIS A 39 5.73 -3.61 5.29
N ASP A 40 5.14 -3.36 4.10
CA ASP A 40 5.02 -4.40 3.07
C ASP A 40 6.34 -4.56 2.30
N PRO A 41 7.00 -5.74 2.38
CA PRO A 41 8.24 -6.00 1.64
C PRO A 41 8.08 -5.93 0.12
N HIS A 42 6.86 -6.08 -0.41
CA HIS A 42 6.56 -6.03 -1.84
C HIS A 42 6.27 -4.61 -2.34
N ALA A 43 5.94 -3.66 -1.46
CA ALA A 43 5.56 -2.31 -1.84
C ALA A 43 6.64 -1.58 -2.64
N VAL A 44 7.93 -1.75 -2.27
CA VAL A 44 9.06 -1.13 -2.98
C VAL A 44 9.12 -1.56 -4.44
N GLY A 45 8.90 -2.85 -4.71
CA GLY A 45 8.93 -3.39 -6.08
C GLY A 45 7.75 -2.88 -6.92
N ALA A 46 6.55 -2.92 -6.35
CA ALA A 46 5.34 -2.44 -7.02
C ALA A 46 5.42 -0.94 -7.34
N LEU A 47 5.86 -0.12 -6.39
CA LEU A 47 5.98 1.33 -6.57
C LEU A 47 7.00 1.69 -7.65
N LEU A 48 8.15 1.01 -7.67
CA LEU A 48 9.18 1.22 -8.67
C LEU A 48 8.68 0.86 -10.08
N ALA A 49 8.03 -0.30 -10.23
CA ALA A 49 7.50 -0.74 -11.51
C ALA A 49 6.46 0.23 -12.06
N TYR A 50 5.55 0.71 -11.21
CA TYR A 50 4.55 1.68 -11.61
C TYR A 50 5.16 3.04 -11.97
N ALA A 51 6.11 3.54 -11.17
CA ALA A 51 6.80 4.79 -11.48
C ALA A 51 7.53 4.74 -12.84
N GLN A 52 8.11 3.58 -13.19
CA GLN A 52 8.75 3.38 -14.49
C GLN A 52 7.72 3.32 -15.63
N SER A 53 6.60 2.65 -15.45
CA SER A 53 5.58 2.51 -16.51
C SER A 53 4.91 3.83 -16.86
N CYS A 54 4.67 4.69 -15.87
CA CYS A 54 3.97 5.95 -16.07
C CYS A 54 4.88 7.13 -16.43
N ALA A 55 6.21 6.98 -16.38
CA ALA A 55 7.16 8.10 -16.48
C ALA A 55 7.06 8.92 -17.77
N ALA A 56 6.73 8.30 -18.91
CA ALA A 56 6.61 8.99 -20.19
C ALA A 56 5.37 9.90 -20.25
N GLU A 57 4.26 9.49 -19.62
CA GLU A 57 2.98 10.21 -19.64
C GLU A 57 2.84 11.15 -18.43
N TYR A 58 3.36 10.74 -17.26
CA TYR A 58 3.24 11.43 -15.98
C TYR A 58 4.62 11.61 -15.29
N PRO A 59 5.55 12.40 -15.88
CA PRO A 59 6.92 12.50 -15.39
C PRO A 59 7.03 13.06 -13.96
N ILE A 60 6.16 13.99 -13.57
CA ILE A 60 6.14 14.56 -12.21
C ILE A 60 5.71 13.51 -11.19
N LEU A 61 4.65 12.76 -11.49
CA LEU A 61 4.18 11.68 -10.64
C LEU A 61 5.27 10.62 -10.45
N ALA A 62 5.88 10.17 -11.54
CA ALA A 62 6.97 9.20 -11.48
C ALA A 62 8.13 9.69 -10.58
N ALA A 63 8.53 10.96 -10.73
CA ALA A 63 9.58 11.55 -9.88
C ALA A 63 9.19 11.58 -8.40
N ASP A 64 7.94 11.91 -8.08
CA ASP A 64 7.45 11.93 -6.70
C ASP A 64 7.38 10.54 -6.08
N LEU A 65 6.97 9.53 -6.85
CA LEU A 65 6.97 8.13 -6.42
C LEU A 65 8.39 7.63 -6.15
N LEU A 66 9.35 7.93 -7.03
CA LEU A 66 10.76 7.57 -6.85
C LEU A 66 11.38 8.23 -5.61
N ARG A 67 10.96 9.46 -5.28
CA ARG A 67 11.42 10.17 -4.06
C ARG A 67 10.95 9.50 -2.76
N LYS A 68 9.90 8.68 -2.78
CA LYS A 68 9.42 7.91 -1.62
C LYS A 68 10.26 6.66 -1.33
N LEU A 69 10.97 6.10 -2.33
CA LEU A 69 11.72 4.84 -2.17
C LEU A 69 12.83 4.90 -1.09
N PRO A 70 13.63 5.98 -0.95
CA PRO A 70 14.64 6.07 0.10
C PRO A 70 14.07 6.02 1.52
N SER A 71 12.88 6.59 1.76
CA SER A 71 12.24 6.55 3.09
C SER A 71 11.70 5.16 3.43
N MET A 72 11.18 4.41 2.45
CA MET A 72 10.68 3.05 2.63
C MET A 72 11.80 2.08 3.05
N ARG A 73 12.96 2.17 2.38
CA ARG A 73 14.11 1.27 2.64
C ARG A 73 14.75 1.46 4.02
N LYS A 74 14.65 2.65 4.62
CA LYS A 74 15.19 2.92 5.96
C LYS A 74 14.36 2.24 7.07
N ARG A 75 13.05 2.13 6.87
CA ARG A 75 12.10 1.61 7.87
C ARG A 75 12.09 0.08 7.91
N VAL A 76 12.05 -0.56 6.74
CA VAL A 76 12.15 -2.04 6.61
C VAL A 76 13.44 -2.60 7.25
N ARG A 77 14.56 -1.86 7.21
CA ARG A 77 15.82 -2.29 7.86
C ARG A 77 15.79 -2.16 9.38
N ALA A 78 15.09 -1.17 9.92
CA ALA A 78 14.98 -0.97 11.37
C ALA A 78 14.12 -2.05 12.03
N GLU A 79 13.02 -2.45 11.38
CA GLU A 79 12.09 -3.46 11.92
C GLU A 79 12.60 -4.89 11.85
N ARG A 80 13.49 -5.22 10.90
CA ARG A 80 14.17 -6.53 10.88
C ARG A 80 15.09 -6.79 12.10
N ARG A 81 15.27 -5.81 12.99
CA ARG A 81 16.06 -5.93 14.24
C ARG A 81 15.22 -6.33 15.46
N PHE A 82 13.89 -6.29 15.40
CA PHE A 82 13.01 -6.66 16.53
C PHE A 82 11.81 -7.48 16.04
N PRO A 83 11.63 -8.74 16.50
CA PRO A 83 10.41 -9.47 16.19
C PRO A 83 9.28 -8.88 17.03
N LEU A 84 8.44 -8.05 16.42
CA LEU A 84 7.12 -7.76 16.96
C LEU A 84 6.25 -9.00 16.75
N THR A 85 6.19 -9.86 17.76
CA THR A 85 5.21 -10.93 17.87
C THR A 85 3.84 -10.29 18.03
N CYS A 86 3.11 -10.14 16.94
CA CYS A 86 1.67 -9.93 16.97
C CYS A 86 1.01 -11.31 17.07
N ASP A 87 0.79 -11.78 18.30
CA ASP A 87 -0.30 -12.68 18.74
C ASP A 87 -0.21 -12.89 20.26
N ASP A 88 -1.05 -12.20 21.05
CA ASP A 88 -1.77 -12.84 22.18
C ASP A 88 -2.97 -11.99 22.66
N PRO A 89 -4.21 -12.26 22.19
CA PRO A 89 -5.42 -11.65 22.72
C PRO A 89 -6.11 -12.52 23.79
N ASN A 90 -5.40 -13.40 24.51
CA ASN A 90 -5.96 -14.11 25.67
C ASN A 90 -4.90 -14.39 26.73
N GLN A 91 -4.66 -13.41 27.61
CA GLN A 91 -4.24 -13.69 28.99
C GLN A 91 -5.37 -13.28 29.93
N GLU A 92 -5.96 -14.33 30.50
CA GLU A 92 -7.06 -14.49 31.47
C GLU A 92 -7.42 -13.31 32.40
N LEU A 93 -8.73 -13.13 32.56
CA LEU A 93 -9.43 -13.09 33.85
C LEU A 93 -10.78 -13.81 33.73
#